data_AF-A0A4R0QMQ4-F1
#
_entry.id   AF-A0A4R0QMQ4-F1
#
_cell.length_a   1.000
_cell.length_b   1.000
_cell.length_c   1.000
_cell.angle_alpha   90.00
_cell.angle_beta   90.00
_cell.angle_gamma   90.00
#
_symmetry.space_group_name_H-M   'P 1'
#
loop_
_entity.id
_entity.type
_entity.pdbx_description
1 polymer ?
#
loop_
_entity_poly.entity_id
_entity_poly.type
_entity_poly.pdbx_seq_one_letter_code
_entity_poly.pdbx_strand_id
1 'polypeptide(L)'
;MKNTLLTLLALTLMLFTSGCGSTKIQQTKLGKAPGWYDDNHNDKDYIFAANTQRSRDLQLAIDKATAAGRADIARKVEVQVQSLQKHFIDEVGTGLDAKTGDLFYQAEKSIASASLSGSHVAKQKIVKEGDFFRAYVLVRYPVGKANAEFLAKLKTKEYELTRIRATKAFAELEKDVANYEQQKKAGVADAALNDGVTGDTPEAQAPIEQNGVKES
;
A
#
# COMPACT_ATOMS: atom_id res chain seq x y z
N MET A 1 -48.53 27.92 -33.83
CA MET A 1 -48.12 27.54 -32.45
C MET A 1 -47.35 26.21 -32.39
N LYS A 2 -47.65 25.19 -33.21
CA LYS A 2 -46.87 23.94 -33.24
C LYS A 2 -45.43 24.08 -33.78
N ASN A 3 -45.21 24.91 -34.81
CA ASN A 3 -43.87 25.07 -35.40
C ASN A 3 -42.94 25.97 -34.55
N THR A 4 -43.51 26.90 -33.79
CA THR A 4 -42.74 27.76 -32.85
C THR A 4 -42.32 27.00 -31.59
N LEU A 5 -43.09 25.98 -31.18
CA LEU A 5 -42.74 25.08 -30.07
C LEU A 5 -41.61 24.12 -30.46
N LEU A 6 -41.60 23.67 -31.74
CA LEU A 6 -40.55 22.80 -32.27
C LEU A 6 -39.19 23.52 -32.41
N THR A 7 -39.21 24.80 -32.78
CA THR A 7 -37.98 25.62 -32.89
C THR A 7 -37.39 25.96 -31.52
N LEU A 8 -38.22 26.10 -30.47
CA LEU A 8 -37.74 26.39 -29.11
C LEU A 8 -37.12 25.14 -28.44
N LEU A 9 -37.62 23.94 -28.79
CA LEU A 9 -37.09 22.66 -28.32
C LEU A 9 -35.75 22.29 -28.99
N ALA A 10 -35.54 22.73 -30.23
CA ALA A 10 -34.28 22.52 -30.95
C ALA A 10 -33.14 23.44 -30.44
N LEU A 11 -33.46 24.65 -29.97
CA LEU A 11 -32.47 25.62 -29.50
C LEU A 11 -31.95 25.32 -28.08
N THR A 12 -32.74 24.66 -27.24
CA THR A 12 -32.36 24.24 -25.88
C THR A 12 -31.49 22.98 -25.86
N LEU A 13 -31.54 22.15 -26.90
CA LEU A 13 -30.69 20.95 -27.03
C LEU A 13 -29.24 21.26 -27.44
N MET A 14 -28.98 22.48 -27.93
CA MET A 14 -27.66 22.90 -28.42
C MET A 14 -26.75 23.51 -27.32
N LEU A 15 -27.28 23.75 -26.12
CA LEU A 15 -26.55 24.39 -25.01
C LEU A 15 -25.94 23.39 -23.99
N PHE A 16 -26.09 22.08 -24.19
CA PHE A 16 -25.59 21.05 -23.26
C PHE A 16 -24.31 20.32 -23.68
N THR A 17 -23.68 20.68 -24.80
CA THR A 17 -22.51 19.93 -25.34
C THR A 17 -21.14 20.54 -25.03
N SER A 18 -21.05 21.59 -24.21
CA SER A 18 -19.76 22.21 -23.88
C SER A 18 -19.34 21.85 -22.46
N GLY A 19 -18.51 20.81 -22.30
CA GLY A 19 -17.92 20.57 -20.97
C GLY A 19 -17.20 19.28 -20.67
N CYS A 20 -16.71 18.50 -21.66
CA CYS A 20 -15.64 17.54 -21.37
C CYS A 20 -14.33 18.10 -21.94
N GLY A 21 -13.73 19.03 -21.19
CA GLY A 21 -12.37 19.47 -21.44
C GLY A 21 -11.46 18.26 -21.21
N SER A 22 -11.02 17.63 -22.30
CA SER A 22 -9.96 16.64 -22.26
C SER A 22 -8.70 17.35 -21.80
N THR A 23 -8.40 17.28 -20.50
CA THR A 23 -7.14 17.73 -19.94
C THR A 23 -6.05 16.98 -20.71
N LYS A 24 -5.29 17.70 -21.55
CA LYS A 24 -4.10 17.11 -22.18
C LYS A 24 -3.22 16.61 -21.04
N ILE A 25 -3.10 15.30 -20.90
CA ILE A 25 -2.13 14.68 -19.99
C ILE A 25 -0.78 15.23 -20.45
N GLN A 26 -0.21 16.16 -19.69
CA GLN A 26 1.11 16.69 -20.01
C GLN A 26 2.05 15.50 -20.01
N GLN A 27 2.65 15.21 -21.16
CA GLN A 27 3.72 14.25 -21.29
C GLN A 27 4.95 14.86 -20.60
N THR A 28 5.00 14.74 -19.27
CA THR A 28 6.23 14.98 -18.53
C THR A 28 7.24 13.94 -18.99
N LYS A 29 8.45 14.38 -19.34
CA LYS A 29 9.62 13.51 -19.30
C LYS A 29 9.81 13.10 -17.83
N LEU A 30 9.05 12.12 -17.35
CA LEU A 30 9.29 11.51 -16.06
C LEU A 30 10.72 11.00 -16.11
N GLY A 31 11.57 11.39 -15.16
CA GLY A 31 12.82 10.67 -15.00
C GLY A 31 12.48 9.20 -14.75
N LYS A 32 13.27 8.30 -15.33
CA LYS A 32 12.96 6.88 -15.42
C LYS A 32 12.60 6.33 -14.03
N ALA A 33 11.38 5.81 -13.89
CA ALA A 33 10.98 5.11 -12.67
C ALA A 33 11.97 3.96 -12.39
N PRO A 34 12.28 3.66 -11.12
CA PRO A 34 13.16 2.54 -10.83
C PRO A 34 12.48 1.24 -11.26
N GLY A 35 13.24 0.27 -11.78
CA GLY A 35 12.67 -0.97 -12.32
C GLY A 35 11.80 -1.72 -11.31
N TRP A 36 12.18 -1.67 -10.04
CA TRP A 36 11.40 -2.27 -8.96
C TRP A 36 10.03 -1.62 -8.74
N TYR A 37 9.72 -0.43 -9.27
CA TYR A 37 8.43 0.22 -9.01
C TYR A 37 7.26 -0.50 -9.69
N ASP A 38 7.50 -1.04 -10.89
CA ASP A 38 6.50 -1.71 -11.71
C ASP A 38 6.54 -3.25 -11.57
N ASP A 39 7.43 -3.76 -10.71
CA ASP A 39 7.58 -5.19 -10.48
C ASP A 39 6.38 -5.77 -9.71
N ASN A 40 6.04 -7.02 -10.03
CA ASN A 40 5.07 -7.78 -9.24
C ASN A 40 5.75 -8.31 -7.97
N HIS A 41 5.68 -7.55 -6.88
CA HIS A 41 6.25 -7.90 -5.59
C HIS A 41 5.46 -8.99 -4.85
N ASN A 42 5.41 -10.18 -5.44
CA ASN A 42 4.81 -11.36 -4.82
C ASN A 42 5.83 -12.03 -3.89
N ASP A 43 5.52 -12.04 -2.60
CA ASP A 43 6.34 -12.65 -1.56
C ASP A 43 5.40 -13.33 -0.55
N LYS A 44 5.86 -14.43 0.06
CA LYS A 44 5.05 -15.20 1.03
C LYS A 44 5.15 -14.61 2.44
N ASP A 45 6.26 -13.97 2.75
CA ASP A 45 6.61 -13.48 4.09
C ASP A 45 6.33 -11.98 4.22
N TYR A 46 6.25 -11.25 3.10
CA TYR A 46 6.02 -9.81 3.08
C TYR A 46 4.90 -9.37 2.14
N ILE A 47 4.11 -8.41 2.61
CA ILE A 47 3.20 -7.62 1.80
C ILE A 47 3.96 -6.39 1.35
N PHE A 48 3.94 -6.09 0.05
CA PHE A 48 4.59 -4.92 -0.54
C PHE A 48 3.59 -3.93 -1.11
N ALA A 49 3.92 -2.64 -1.07
CA ALA A 49 3.19 -1.59 -1.78
C ALA A 49 4.16 -0.53 -2.32
N ALA A 50 4.19 -0.39 -3.65
CA ALA A 50 4.93 0.65 -4.33
C ALA A 50 4.06 1.91 -4.44
N ASN A 51 4.61 3.09 -4.11
CA ASN A 51 3.90 4.36 -4.24
C ASN A 51 4.84 5.47 -4.71
N THR A 52 4.30 6.50 -5.37
CA THR A 52 5.06 7.66 -5.82
C THR A 52 4.30 8.96 -5.59
N GLN A 53 5.01 9.99 -5.13
CA GLN A 53 4.46 11.33 -4.91
C GLN A 53 5.48 12.38 -5.33
N ARG A 54 5.00 13.60 -5.61
CA ARG A 54 5.85 14.75 -5.96
C ARG A 54 5.61 15.95 -5.08
N SER A 55 6.65 16.75 -4.89
CA SER A 55 6.61 18.02 -4.16
C SER A 55 7.80 18.90 -4.59
N ARG A 56 7.69 20.21 -4.38
CA ARG A 56 8.84 21.13 -4.53
C ARG A 56 9.85 20.97 -3.39
N ASP A 57 9.35 20.55 -2.23
CA ASP A 57 10.17 20.14 -1.11
C ASP A 57 10.44 18.63 -1.17
N LEU A 58 11.71 18.23 -1.08
CA LEU A 58 12.14 16.84 -1.21
C LEU A 58 11.58 15.96 -0.09
N GLN A 59 11.65 16.43 1.16
CA GLN A 59 11.21 15.64 2.30
C GLN A 59 9.69 15.41 2.25
N LEU A 60 8.93 16.44 1.90
CA LEU A 60 7.49 16.33 1.70
C LEU A 60 7.11 15.35 0.57
N ALA A 61 7.93 15.22 -0.48
CA ALA A 61 7.70 14.20 -1.51
C ALA A 61 7.84 12.80 -0.93
N ILE A 62 8.89 12.57 -0.14
CA ILE A 62 9.17 11.29 0.54
C ILE A 62 8.06 10.96 1.53
N ASP A 63 7.68 11.91 2.37
CA ASP A 63 6.68 11.70 3.42
C ASP A 63 5.32 11.35 2.82
N LYS A 64 4.90 12.06 1.77
CA LYS A 64 3.67 11.75 1.03
C LYS A 64 3.71 10.36 0.41
N ALA A 65 4.81 10.01 -0.27
CA ALA A 65 4.95 8.71 -0.91
C ALA A 65 4.92 7.58 0.12
N THR A 66 5.64 7.76 1.23
CA THR A 66 5.68 6.81 2.35
C THR A 66 4.31 6.65 3.00
N ALA A 67 3.62 7.75 3.32
CA ALA A 67 2.29 7.70 3.92
C ALA A 67 1.28 6.99 3.01
N ALA A 68 1.31 7.27 1.70
CA ALA A 68 0.47 6.59 0.73
C ALA A 68 0.81 5.10 0.62
N GLY A 69 2.10 4.73 0.56
CA GLY A 69 2.52 3.33 0.56
C GLY A 69 2.09 2.56 1.82
N ARG A 70 2.15 3.20 3.00
CA ARG A 70 1.64 2.63 4.26
C ARG A 70 0.13 2.43 4.23
N ALA A 71 -0.62 3.39 3.70
CA ALA A 71 -2.06 3.25 3.51
C ALA A 71 -2.39 2.10 2.55
N ASP A 72 -1.59 1.90 1.51
CA ASP A 72 -1.75 0.79 0.56
C ASP A 72 -1.47 -0.57 1.22
N ILE A 73 -0.44 -0.66 2.07
CA ILE A 73 -0.20 -1.83 2.93
C ILE A 73 -1.42 -2.13 3.80
N ALA A 74 -1.97 -1.13 4.49
CA ALA A 74 -3.11 -1.32 5.37
C ALA A 74 -4.33 -1.92 4.65
N ARG A 75 -4.62 -1.44 3.43
CA ARG A 75 -5.68 -2.01 2.60
C ARG A 75 -5.40 -3.44 2.16
N LYS A 76 -4.14 -3.78 1.85
CA LYS A 76 -3.76 -5.16 1.51
C LYS A 76 -3.88 -6.11 2.70
N VAL A 77 -3.50 -5.64 3.89
CA VAL A 77 -3.66 -6.38 5.15
C VAL A 77 -5.14 -6.62 5.46
N GLU A 78 -5.98 -5.59 5.30
CA GLU A 78 -7.43 -5.68 5.45
C GLU A 78 -8.02 -6.79 4.56
N VAL A 79 -7.66 -6.79 3.26
CA VAL A 79 -8.09 -7.82 2.31
C VAL A 79 -7.64 -9.23 2.72
N GLN A 80 -6.40 -9.40 3.21
CA GLN A 80 -5.92 -10.70 3.69
C GLN A 80 -6.70 -11.19 4.90
N VAL A 81 -6.96 -10.31 5.88
CA VAL A 81 -7.73 -10.64 7.08
C VAL A 81 -9.18 -11.00 6.72
N GLN A 82 -9.81 -10.25 5.81
CA GLN A 82 -11.13 -10.57 5.28
C GLN A 82 -11.16 -11.94 4.59
N SER A 83 -10.12 -12.28 3.82
CA SER A 83 -10.01 -13.60 3.19
C SER A 83 -9.95 -14.72 4.24
N LEU A 84 -9.17 -14.53 5.30
CA LEU A 84 -9.05 -15.51 6.38
C LEU A 84 -10.36 -15.66 7.17
N GLN A 85 -11.04 -14.55 7.46
CA GLN A 85 -12.39 -14.56 8.04
C GLN A 85 -13.36 -15.34 7.15
N LYS A 86 -13.31 -15.13 5.83
CA LYS A 86 -14.15 -15.87 4.87
C LYS A 86 -13.87 -17.37 4.93
N HIS A 87 -12.61 -17.79 5.00
CA HIS A 87 -12.27 -19.21 5.16
C HIS A 87 -12.85 -19.79 6.46
N PHE A 88 -12.81 -19.05 7.57
CA PHE A 88 -13.45 -19.49 8.80
C PHE A 88 -14.97 -19.67 8.63
N ILE A 89 -15.65 -18.70 8.00
CA ILE A 89 -17.08 -18.76 7.70
C ILE A 89 -17.41 -19.99 6.85
N ASP A 90 -16.65 -20.21 5.77
CA ASP A 90 -16.88 -21.27 4.82
C ASP A 90 -16.71 -22.67 5.49
N GLU A 91 -15.78 -22.82 6.44
CA GLU A 91 -15.56 -24.06 7.18
C GLU A 91 -16.58 -24.32 8.31
N VAL A 92 -17.04 -23.28 9.01
CA VAL A 92 -18.07 -23.45 10.04
C VAL A 92 -19.47 -23.60 9.44
N GLY A 93 -19.69 -23.12 8.22
CA GLY A 93 -20.99 -23.08 7.54
C GLY A 93 -21.88 -21.93 8.03
N THR A 94 -23.19 -22.15 8.09
CA THR A 94 -24.14 -21.11 8.54
C THR A 94 -23.98 -20.79 10.03
N GLY A 95 -24.14 -19.51 10.39
CA GLY A 95 -24.37 -19.08 11.77
C GLY A 95 -23.14 -18.58 12.52
N LEU A 96 -22.47 -17.55 11.99
CA LEU A 96 -21.72 -16.65 12.86
C LEU A 96 -22.69 -15.63 13.44
N ASP A 97 -22.69 -15.50 14.77
CA ASP A 97 -23.54 -14.52 15.43
C ASP A 97 -23.01 -13.09 15.19
N ALA A 98 -23.87 -12.10 15.42
CA ALA A 98 -23.51 -10.70 15.24
C ALA A 98 -22.28 -10.29 16.08
N LYS A 99 -22.10 -10.91 17.25
CA LYS A 99 -20.97 -10.65 18.15
C LYS A 99 -19.65 -11.06 17.52
N THR A 100 -19.61 -12.21 16.85
CA THR A 100 -18.39 -12.67 16.18
C THR A 100 -18.09 -11.82 14.95
N GLY A 101 -19.13 -11.37 14.23
CA GLY A 101 -18.99 -10.39 13.15
C GLY A 101 -18.35 -9.08 13.64
N ASP A 102 -18.85 -8.53 14.75
CA ASP A 102 -18.30 -7.32 15.37
C ASP A 102 -16.86 -7.51 15.85
N LEU A 103 -16.52 -8.70 16.37
CA LEU A 103 -15.16 -9.04 16.76
C LEU A 103 -14.20 -9.03 15.57
N PHE A 104 -14.60 -9.64 14.45
CA PHE A 104 -13.77 -9.65 13.24
C PHE A 104 -13.54 -8.23 12.69
N TYR A 105 -14.59 -7.41 12.64
CA TYR A 105 -14.48 -6.02 12.20
C TYR A 105 -13.54 -5.18 13.10
N GLN A 106 -13.61 -5.40 14.42
CA GLN A 106 -12.69 -4.74 15.37
C GLN A 106 -11.25 -5.22 15.19
N ALA A 107 -11.06 -6.52 14.93
CA ALA A 107 -9.75 -7.10 14.69
C ALA A 107 -9.14 -6.52 13.40
N GLU A 108 -9.90 -6.54 12.29
CA GLU A 108 -9.54 -5.96 11.00
C GLU A 108 -9.07 -4.51 11.13
N LYS A 109 -9.89 -3.65 11.75
CA LYS A 109 -9.52 -2.24 12.00
C LYS A 109 -8.25 -2.09 12.82
N SER A 110 -8.09 -2.92 13.85
CA SER A 110 -6.92 -2.85 14.73
C SER A 110 -5.63 -3.22 13.98
N ILE A 111 -5.68 -4.21 13.09
CA ILE A 111 -4.51 -4.68 12.34
C ILE A 111 -4.19 -3.72 11.20
N ALA A 112 -5.21 -3.19 10.51
CA ALA A 112 -5.03 -2.13 9.54
C ALA A 112 -4.30 -0.92 10.18
N SER A 113 -4.72 -0.50 11.37
CA SER A 113 -4.04 0.55 12.14
C SER A 113 -2.61 0.18 12.53
N ALA A 114 -2.39 -1.03 13.05
CA ALA A 114 -1.06 -1.51 13.42
C ALA A 114 -0.11 -1.66 12.21
N SER A 115 -0.64 -1.94 11.03
CA SER A 115 0.13 -2.02 9.79
C SER A 115 0.65 -0.66 9.31
N LEU A 116 -0.03 0.43 9.64
CA LEU A 116 0.43 1.79 9.33
C LEU A 116 1.73 2.12 10.06
N SER A 117 1.83 1.77 11.35
CA SER A 117 3.02 2.02 12.16
C SER A 117 4.07 0.93 12.06
N GLY A 118 3.64 -0.31 11.78
CA GLY A 118 4.50 -1.49 11.71
C GLY A 118 5.11 -1.76 10.34
N SER A 119 4.89 -0.90 9.35
CA SER A 119 5.43 -1.03 7.99
C SER A 119 6.65 -0.14 7.76
N HIS A 120 7.54 -0.63 6.89
CA HIS A 120 8.88 -0.07 6.69
C HIS A 120 9.14 0.19 5.21
N VAL A 121 9.90 1.25 4.91
CA VAL A 121 10.39 1.52 3.54
C VAL A 121 11.50 0.52 3.24
N ALA A 122 11.28 -0.33 2.23
CA ALA A 122 12.24 -1.31 1.74
C ALA A 122 13.17 -0.73 0.67
N LYS A 123 12.63 0.10 -0.24
CA LYS A 123 13.39 0.80 -1.28
C LYS A 123 12.88 2.21 -1.45
N GLN A 124 13.77 3.12 -1.84
CA GLN A 124 13.44 4.50 -2.17
C GLN A 124 14.27 4.99 -3.35
N LYS A 125 13.67 5.73 -4.27
CA LYS A 125 14.37 6.46 -5.33
C LYS A 125 13.79 7.85 -5.45
N ILE A 126 14.66 8.85 -5.62
CA ILE A 126 14.26 10.24 -5.84
C ILE A 126 14.67 10.64 -7.25
N VAL A 127 13.77 11.29 -7.96
CA VAL A 127 13.96 11.79 -9.31
C VAL A 127 13.63 13.27 -9.34
N LYS A 128 14.52 14.09 -9.91
CA LYS A 128 14.27 15.52 -10.10
C LYS A 128 13.50 15.73 -11.42
N GLU A 129 12.37 16.44 -11.34
CA GLU A 129 11.47 16.76 -12.46
C GLU A 129 11.27 18.28 -12.54
N GLY A 130 12.22 18.98 -13.16
CA GLY A 130 12.25 20.45 -13.15
C GLY A 130 12.41 20.99 -11.73
N ASP A 131 11.44 21.79 -11.28
CA ASP A 131 11.40 22.39 -9.94
C ASP A 131 10.82 21.47 -8.85
N PHE A 132 10.52 20.22 -9.20
CA PHE A 132 9.90 19.27 -8.28
C PHE A 132 10.80 18.05 -8.07
N PHE A 133 10.68 17.46 -6.90
CA PHE A 133 11.17 16.13 -6.59
C PHE A 133 10.01 15.15 -6.68
N ARG A 134 10.25 14.01 -7.33
CA ARG A 134 9.40 12.83 -7.27
C ARG A 134 10.09 11.77 -6.42
N ALA A 135 9.41 11.31 -5.39
CA ALA A 135 9.85 10.17 -4.60
C ALA A 135 9.08 8.92 -5.06
N TYR A 136 9.80 7.83 -5.25
CA TYR A 136 9.28 6.48 -5.38
C TYR A 136 9.67 5.73 -4.11
N VAL A 137 8.72 5.03 -3.50
CA VAL A 137 8.96 4.19 -2.33
C VAL A 137 8.36 2.81 -2.56
N LEU A 138 9.02 1.80 -2.01
CA LEU A 138 8.47 0.47 -1.83
C LEU A 138 8.34 0.25 -0.33
N VAL A 139 7.12 0.17 0.16
CA VAL A 139 6.83 -0.12 1.57
C VAL A 139 6.56 -1.61 1.71
N ARG A 140 6.96 -2.19 2.84
CA ARG A 140 6.68 -3.59 3.17
C ARG A 140 6.17 -3.78 4.58
N TYR A 141 5.48 -4.89 4.79
CA TYR A 141 4.98 -5.32 6.09
C TYR A 141 5.00 -6.85 6.21
N PRO A 142 5.49 -7.43 7.32
CA PRO A 142 5.56 -8.89 7.46
C PRO A 142 4.17 -9.53 7.56
N VAL A 143 3.88 -10.54 6.74
CA VAL A 143 2.62 -11.30 6.77
C VAL A 143 2.44 -11.98 8.14
N GLY A 144 3.51 -12.58 8.67
CA GLY A 144 3.49 -13.22 10.00
C GLY A 144 3.10 -12.26 11.13
N LYS A 145 3.44 -10.97 11.00
CA LYS A 145 3.03 -9.94 11.97
C LYS A 145 1.53 -9.64 11.91
N ALA A 146 0.95 -9.51 10.71
CA ALA A 146 -0.50 -9.35 10.55
C ALA A 146 -1.26 -10.56 11.15
N ASN A 147 -0.78 -11.77 10.84
CA ASN A 147 -1.36 -13.01 11.37
C ASN A 147 -1.29 -13.07 12.89
N ALA A 148 -0.16 -12.68 13.49
CA ALA A 148 0.03 -12.68 14.93
C ALA A 148 -0.90 -11.67 15.63
N GLU A 149 -1.02 -10.46 15.06
CA GLU A 149 -1.91 -9.41 15.58
C GLU A 149 -3.39 -9.82 15.46
N PHE A 150 -3.78 -10.46 14.35
CA PHE A 150 -5.13 -11.00 14.16
C PHE A 150 -5.45 -12.09 15.18
N LEU A 151 -4.58 -13.10 15.29
CA LEU A 151 -4.76 -14.20 16.23
C LEU A 151 -4.85 -13.69 17.67
N ALA A 152 -4.02 -12.72 18.05
CA ALA A 152 -4.06 -12.10 19.37
C ALA A 152 -5.42 -11.44 19.65
N LYS A 153 -6.01 -10.75 18.67
CA LYS A 153 -7.35 -10.15 18.81
C LYS A 153 -8.45 -11.20 18.96
N LEU A 154 -8.40 -12.28 18.18
CA LEU A 154 -9.34 -13.38 18.31
C LEU A 154 -9.27 -14.05 19.69
N LYS A 155 -8.07 -14.22 20.24
CA LYS A 155 -7.88 -14.83 21.56
C LYS A 155 -8.43 -13.99 22.73
N THR A 156 -8.75 -12.71 22.53
CA THR A 156 -9.33 -11.88 23.60
C THR A 156 -10.78 -12.26 23.96
N LYS A 157 -11.48 -13.01 23.11
CA LYS A 157 -12.89 -13.40 23.33
C LYS A 157 -13.13 -14.89 23.12
N GLU A 158 -12.44 -15.69 23.94
CA GLU A 158 -12.33 -17.15 23.76
C GLU A 158 -13.66 -17.92 23.64
N TYR A 159 -14.70 -17.52 24.40
CA TYR A 159 -15.98 -18.24 24.44
C TYR A 159 -16.82 -18.06 23.16
N GLU A 160 -16.55 -17.04 22.34
CA GLU A 160 -17.32 -16.73 21.11
C GLU A 160 -16.79 -17.50 19.89
N LEU A 161 -15.61 -18.14 20.00
CA LEU A 161 -14.88 -18.68 18.85
C LEU A 161 -14.73 -20.21 18.84
N THR A 162 -15.43 -20.97 19.67
CA THR A 162 -15.24 -22.44 19.77
C THR A 162 -15.34 -23.16 18.42
N ARG A 163 -16.32 -22.78 17.57
CA ARG A 163 -16.47 -23.35 16.23
C ARG A 163 -15.34 -22.92 15.28
N ILE A 164 -14.91 -21.68 15.37
CA ILE A 164 -13.81 -21.12 14.57
C ILE A 164 -12.49 -21.80 14.92
N ARG A 165 -12.22 -22.04 16.21
CA ARG A 165 -11.03 -22.76 16.69
C ARG A 165 -10.93 -24.19 16.18
N ALA A 166 -12.07 -24.82 15.90
CA ALA A 166 -12.12 -26.17 15.34
C ALA A 166 -11.89 -26.21 13.82
N THR A 167 -11.78 -25.06 13.15
CA THR A 167 -11.51 -24.99 11.70
C THR A 167 -10.04 -25.30 11.40
N LYS A 168 -9.79 -25.86 10.22
CA LYS A 168 -8.45 -26.08 9.67
C LYS A 168 -7.75 -24.75 9.44
N ALA A 169 -8.46 -23.75 8.90
CA ALA A 169 -7.91 -22.41 8.70
C ALA A 169 -7.41 -21.77 10.01
N PHE A 170 -8.07 -22.00 11.16
CA PHE A 170 -7.59 -21.48 12.44
C PHE A 170 -6.32 -22.21 12.89
N ALA A 171 -6.26 -23.54 12.75
CA ALA A 171 -5.06 -24.32 13.04
C ALA A 171 -3.86 -23.91 12.15
N GLU A 172 -4.12 -23.60 10.89
CA GLU A 172 -3.12 -23.09 9.95
C GLU A 172 -2.63 -21.69 10.36
N LEU A 173 -3.54 -20.78 10.72
CA LEU A 173 -3.18 -19.47 11.28
C LEU A 173 -2.28 -19.60 12.53
N GLU A 174 -2.62 -20.49 13.47
CA GLU A 174 -1.80 -20.70 14.67
C GLU A 174 -0.40 -21.23 14.33
N LYS A 175 -0.31 -22.14 13.36
CA LYS A 175 0.96 -22.67 12.87
C LYS A 175 1.81 -21.58 12.23
N ASP A 176 1.22 -20.74 11.38
CA ASP A 176 1.93 -19.65 10.71
C ASP A 176 2.46 -18.63 11.70
N VAL A 177 1.67 -18.27 12.71
CA VAL A 177 2.10 -17.39 13.81
C VAL A 177 3.22 -18.02 14.62
N ALA A 178 3.13 -19.31 14.93
CA ALA A 178 4.19 -20.02 15.65
C ALA A 178 5.51 -20.03 14.86
N ASN A 179 5.45 -20.28 13.55
CA ASN A 179 6.61 -20.23 12.67
C ASN A 179 7.24 -18.84 12.63
N TYR A 180 6.41 -17.80 12.49
CA TYR A 180 6.87 -16.40 12.51
C TYR A 180 7.57 -16.03 13.81
N GLU A 181 6.99 -16.39 14.97
CA GLU A 181 7.61 -16.11 16.28
C GLU A 181 8.91 -16.88 16.49
N GLN A 182 9.03 -18.09 15.94
CA GLN A 182 10.29 -18.84 15.94
C GLN A 182 11.36 -18.17 15.07
N GLN A 183 11.01 -17.76 13.85
CA GLN A 183 11.92 -17.05 12.94
C GLN A 183 12.40 -15.72 13.53
N LYS A 184 11.49 -14.99 14.19
CA LYS A 184 11.79 -13.75 14.91
C LYS A 184 12.78 -13.99 16.06
N LYS A 185 12.56 -15.03 16.87
CA LYS A 185 13.48 -15.42 17.96
C LYS A 185 14.84 -15.89 17.45
N ALA A 186 14.88 -16.50 16.27
CA ALA A 186 16.10 -16.93 15.61
C ALA A 186 16.85 -15.79 14.88
N GLY A 187 16.37 -14.53 14.96
CA GLY A 187 17.00 -13.37 14.33
C GLY A 187 16.85 -13.30 12.80
N VAL A 188 16.09 -14.20 12.19
CA VAL A 188 15.92 -14.29 10.73
C VAL A 188 14.97 -13.21 10.19
N ALA A 189 14.07 -12.70 11.03
CA ALA A 189 13.13 -11.64 10.65
C ALA A 189 13.77 -10.23 10.56
N ASP A 190 14.89 -10.01 11.24
CA ASP A 190 15.58 -8.71 11.28
C ASP A 190 16.76 -8.62 10.28
N ALA A 191 17.33 -9.75 9.84
CA ALA A 191 18.43 -9.75 8.87
C ALA A 191 18.01 -9.26 7.46
N ALA A 192 16.75 -9.49 7.07
CA ALA A 192 16.16 -8.91 5.85
C ALA A 192 15.83 -7.41 5.99
N LEU A 193 16.19 -6.75 7.11
CA LEU A 193 16.02 -5.31 7.32
C LEU A 193 17.22 -4.47 6.85
N ASN A 194 18.38 -5.07 6.56
CA ASN A 194 19.61 -4.32 6.30
C ASN A 194 20.16 -4.36 4.86
N ASP A 195 19.59 -5.17 3.96
CA ASP A 195 20.08 -5.30 2.57
C ASP A 195 19.54 -4.22 1.61
N GLY A 196 19.18 -3.04 2.14
CA GLY A 196 18.62 -1.91 1.39
C GLY A 196 19.48 -0.64 1.35
N VAL A 197 20.70 -0.68 1.88
CA VAL A 197 21.70 0.40 1.74
C VAL A 197 23.00 -0.16 1.14
N THR A 198 22.89 -0.90 0.04
CA THR A 198 24.02 -1.12 -0.86
C THR A 198 23.84 -0.22 -2.06
N GLY A 199 24.78 0.72 -2.19
CA GLY A 199 24.74 1.79 -3.16
C GLY A 199 24.71 1.27 -4.58
N ASP A 200 23.81 1.84 -5.38
CA ASP A 200 24.06 1.93 -6.81
C ASP A 200 25.29 2.83 -7.01
N THR A 201 26.31 2.22 -7.59
CA THR A 201 27.57 2.77 -8.11
C THR A 201 27.41 4.19 -8.68
N PRO A 202 28.39 5.10 -8.50
CA PRO A 202 28.33 6.44 -9.05
C PRO A 202 28.23 6.38 -10.57
N GLU A 203 27.04 6.70 -11.09
CA GLU A 203 26.84 7.02 -12.49
C GLU A 203 27.71 8.25 -12.79
N ALA A 204 28.62 8.10 -13.76
CA ALA A 204 29.67 9.05 -14.10
C ALA A 204 29.16 10.49 -14.13
N GLN A 205 29.67 11.31 -13.22
CA GLN A 205 29.48 12.75 -13.25
C GLN A 205 30.16 13.28 -14.52
N ALA A 206 29.36 13.78 -15.46
CA ALA A 206 29.87 14.63 -16.53
C ALA A 206 30.54 15.86 -15.91
N PRO A 207 31.74 16.28 -16.37
CA PRO A 207 32.47 17.37 -15.75
C PRO A 207 31.72 18.69 -15.94
N ILE A 208 31.46 19.35 -14.81
CA ILE A 208 30.97 20.72 -14.74
C ILE A 208 32.15 21.62 -15.13
N GLU A 209 32.06 22.30 -16.28
CA GLU A 209 33.02 23.35 -16.68
C GLU A 209 33.06 24.44 -15.61
N GLN A 210 34.19 24.57 -14.92
CA GLN A 210 34.51 25.73 -14.11
C GLN A 210 34.88 26.88 -15.05
N ASN A 211 33.93 27.78 -15.32
CA ASN A 211 34.25 29.08 -15.89
C ASN A 211 35.01 29.91 -14.85
N GLY A 212 36.28 30.19 -15.16
CA GLY A 212 37.19 30.95 -14.32
C GLY A 212 36.78 32.41 -14.20
N VAL A 213 36.76 32.91 -12.97
CA VAL A 213 36.93 34.33 -12.67
C VAL A 213 38.41 34.54 -12.39
N LYS A 214 39.12 35.20 -13.32
CA LYS A 214 40.45 35.76 -13.06
C LYS A 214 40.26 37.06 -12.29
N GLU A 215 40.76 37.10 -11.07
CA GLU A 215 41.04 38.35 -10.36
C GLU A 215 42.29 39.00 -10.98
N SER A 216 42.18 40.31 -11.22
CA SER A 216 43.28 41.26 -11.40
C SER A 216 42.89 42.55 -10.70
#